data_AF-A0A3D8I0T9-F1
#
_entry.id   AF-A0A3D8I0T9-F1
#
_cell.length_a   1.000
_cell.length_b   1.000
_cell.length_c   1.000
_cell.angle_alpha   90.00
_cell.angle_beta   90.00
_cell.angle_gamma   90.00
#
_symmetry.space_group_name_H-M   'P 1'
#
loop_
_entity.id
_entity.type
_entity.pdbx_description
1 polymer ?
#
loop_
_entity_poly.entity_id
_entity_poly.type
_entity_poly.pdbx_seq_one_letter_code
_entity_poly.pdbx_strand_id
1 'polypeptide(L)'
;TLNNNASSTITSITNNANATIDTLENTTGSTITTLTNMQNATINNLNNSGTITNDFTNSGSITNLTNKSSGQFKGLTNSDTITSLDNQANATIDTLTNNQTITTLTNSGTITNGITNSGQNATITTLTNTNTTLSSLTNSGTITTLNNNNNATITTITNNANAQIETLTNNGTISSLDNQTSGSIETINNHGSINADFTNAGSITTFNNGSATTGTQITAATAAATAATNATMKNLTNNSTITTLNNYANATMDMLTNAKTI
;
A
#
# COMPACT_ATOMS: atom_id res chain seq x y z
N THR A 1 26.73 14.18 5.82
CA THR A 1 25.60 14.92 5.24
C THR A 1 25.96 15.45 3.87
N LEU A 2 25.06 15.28 2.90
CA LEU A 2 25.12 15.83 1.54
C LEU A 2 23.87 16.69 1.34
N ASN A 3 24.05 17.98 1.05
CA ASN A 3 22.95 18.92 0.83
C ASN A 3 22.96 19.41 -0.62
N ASN A 4 21.88 19.13 -1.36
CA ASN A 4 21.58 19.79 -2.62
C ASN A 4 20.67 21.00 -2.32
N ASN A 5 21.29 22.17 -2.26
CA ASN A 5 20.62 23.41 -1.88
C ASN A 5 19.69 23.92 -2.99
N ALA A 6 18.75 24.80 -2.63
CA ALA A 6 17.72 25.30 -3.54
C ALA A 6 18.32 25.80 -4.86
N SER A 7 17.62 25.53 -5.96
CA SER A 7 18.04 25.88 -7.33
C SER A 7 19.36 25.24 -7.81
N SER A 8 19.94 24.31 -7.04
CA SER A 8 21.14 23.58 -7.45
C SER A 8 20.76 22.30 -8.20
N THR A 9 21.63 21.87 -9.10
CA THR A 9 21.52 20.59 -9.82
C THR A 9 22.72 19.73 -9.52
N ILE A 10 22.50 18.52 -9.01
CA ILE A 10 23.50 17.46 -8.95
C ILE A 10 23.18 16.43 -10.02
N THR A 11 24.04 16.28 -11.00
CA THR A 11 23.80 15.36 -12.13
C THR A 11 23.81 13.89 -11.71
N SER A 12 24.67 13.50 -10.77
CA SER A 12 24.73 12.11 -10.31
C SER A 12 25.24 12.00 -8.89
N ILE A 13 24.58 11.16 -8.11
CA ILE A 13 25.04 10.68 -6.82
C ILE A 13 25.02 9.15 -6.87
N THR A 14 26.20 8.55 -6.71
CA THR A 14 26.33 7.11 -6.50
C THR A 14 26.85 6.88 -5.09
N ASN A 15 26.02 6.31 -4.22
CA ASN A 15 26.49 5.79 -2.94
C ASN A 15 27.08 4.39 -3.19
N ASN A 16 28.41 4.33 -3.33
CA ASN A 16 29.13 3.12 -3.67
C ASN A 16 28.98 2.04 -2.58
N ALA A 17 29.24 0.78 -2.94
CA ALA A 17 29.19 -0.33 -1.99
C ALA A 17 29.99 -0.05 -0.71
N ASN A 18 29.40 -0.37 0.44
CA ASN A 18 29.94 -0.12 1.79
C ASN A 18 30.10 1.37 2.16
N ALA A 19 29.73 2.32 1.29
CA ALA A 19 29.70 3.73 1.64
C ALA A 19 28.42 4.05 2.43
N THR A 20 28.53 5.07 3.27
CA THR A 20 27.41 5.57 4.08
C THR A 20 27.17 7.05 3.78
N ILE A 21 25.94 7.37 3.39
CA ILE A 21 25.44 8.75 3.41
C ILE A 21 24.54 8.87 4.64
N ASP A 22 25.02 9.58 5.65
CA ASP A 22 24.26 9.75 6.89
C ASP A 22 22.98 10.58 6.67
N THR A 23 23.05 11.63 5.85
CA THR A 23 21.86 12.39 5.45
C THR A 23 22.08 12.93 4.05
N LEU A 24 21.11 12.72 3.17
CA LEU A 24 20.97 13.37 1.88
C LEU A 24 19.75 14.29 1.94
N GLU A 25 19.95 15.59 1.79
CA GLU A 25 18.86 16.56 1.69
C GLU A 25 18.82 17.12 0.27
N ASN A 26 17.74 16.84 -0.45
CA ASN A 26 17.42 17.49 -1.73
C ASN A 26 16.36 18.55 -1.46
N THR A 27 16.75 19.81 -1.32
CA THR A 27 15.86 20.88 -0.87
C THR A 27 14.86 21.33 -1.93
N THR A 28 13.87 22.12 -1.53
CA THR A 28 12.84 22.61 -2.48
C THR A 28 13.47 23.38 -3.64
N GLY A 29 13.07 23.05 -4.86
CA GLY A 29 13.58 23.67 -6.09
C GLY A 29 14.95 23.17 -6.54
N SER A 30 15.60 22.25 -5.82
CA SER A 30 16.83 21.60 -6.28
C SER A 30 16.53 20.33 -7.09
N THR A 31 17.46 19.94 -7.94
CA THR A 31 17.35 18.76 -8.81
C THR A 31 18.50 17.81 -8.56
N ILE A 32 18.21 16.52 -8.38
CA ILE A 32 19.18 15.44 -8.54
C ILE A 32 18.76 14.67 -9.79
N THR A 33 19.65 14.56 -10.77
CA THR A 33 19.27 13.87 -12.01
C THR A 33 19.25 12.36 -11.80
N THR A 34 20.35 11.79 -11.30
CA THR A 34 20.46 10.37 -10.97
C THR A 34 20.91 10.20 -9.53
N LEU A 35 20.20 9.33 -8.80
CA LEU A 35 20.61 8.84 -7.48
C LEU A 35 20.66 7.31 -7.54
N THR A 36 21.70 6.71 -7.00
CA THR A 36 21.81 5.25 -6.87
C THR A 36 22.41 4.90 -5.52
N ASN A 37 21.75 4.00 -4.79
CA ASN A 37 22.31 3.38 -3.60
C ASN A 37 22.74 1.96 -3.95
N MET A 38 24.05 1.70 -4.03
CA MET A 38 24.55 0.39 -4.45
C MET A 38 24.35 -0.69 -3.37
N GLN A 39 24.55 -1.95 -3.75
CA GLN A 39 24.56 -3.06 -2.80
C GLN A 39 25.53 -2.81 -1.64
N ASN A 40 25.10 -3.14 -0.42
CA ASN A 40 25.82 -2.91 0.85
C ASN A 40 26.09 -1.42 1.16
N ALA A 41 25.59 -0.49 0.36
CA ALA A 41 25.67 0.93 0.67
C ALA A 41 24.50 1.32 1.59
N THR A 42 24.74 2.29 2.46
CA THR A 42 23.75 2.75 3.45
C THR A 42 23.42 4.22 3.23
N ILE A 43 22.12 4.54 3.19
CA ILE A 43 21.65 5.92 3.38
C ILE A 43 20.81 5.96 4.65
N ASN A 44 21.25 6.66 5.69
CA ASN A 44 20.45 6.70 6.92
C ASN A 44 19.19 7.55 6.69
N ASN A 45 19.34 8.76 6.14
CA ASN A 45 18.21 9.64 5.87
C ASN A 45 18.27 10.18 4.43
N LEU A 46 17.24 9.91 3.63
CA LEU A 46 17.01 10.51 2.33
C LEU A 46 15.78 11.42 2.42
N ASN A 47 16.03 12.73 2.48
CA ASN A 47 15.00 13.75 2.54
C ASN A 47 14.87 14.44 1.18
N ASN A 48 13.78 14.19 0.48
CA ASN A 48 13.51 14.80 -0.82
C ASN A 48 12.39 15.84 -0.70
N SER A 49 12.74 17.12 -0.83
CA SER A 49 11.82 18.23 -1.07
C SER A 49 11.96 18.79 -2.50
N GLY A 50 13.00 18.41 -3.23
CA GLY A 50 13.24 18.80 -4.63
C GLY A 50 12.78 17.73 -5.62
N THR A 51 13.43 17.67 -6.78
CA THR A 51 13.11 16.70 -7.82
C THR A 51 14.24 15.68 -7.99
N ILE A 52 13.90 14.40 -8.04
CA ILE A 52 14.75 13.32 -8.53
C ILE A 52 14.20 12.86 -9.88
N THR A 53 14.89 13.20 -10.97
CA THR A 53 14.30 13.17 -12.33
C THR A 53 14.37 11.83 -13.01
N ASN A 54 15.37 11.00 -12.71
CA ASN A 54 15.44 9.63 -13.20
C ASN A 54 14.91 8.67 -12.14
N ASP A 55 14.64 7.43 -12.54
CA ASP A 55 14.27 6.37 -11.61
C ASP A 55 15.37 6.18 -10.56
N PHE A 56 14.98 6.33 -9.30
CA PHE A 56 15.85 6.05 -8.18
C PHE A 56 15.92 4.53 -7.94
N THR A 57 17.12 3.97 -7.89
CA THR A 57 17.34 2.56 -7.54
C THR A 57 18.05 2.44 -6.19
N ASN A 58 17.40 1.78 -5.24
CA ASN A 58 17.98 1.35 -3.98
C ASN A 58 18.33 -0.13 -4.02
N SER A 59 19.61 -0.47 -4.18
CA SER A 59 20.11 -1.85 -4.08
C SER A 59 20.81 -2.14 -2.74
N GLY A 60 20.86 -1.15 -1.83
CA GLY A 60 21.40 -1.29 -0.48
C GLY A 60 20.34 -0.98 0.58
N SER A 61 20.77 -0.45 1.73
CA SER A 61 19.87 -0.15 2.84
C SER A 61 19.57 1.34 2.96
N ILE A 62 18.29 1.66 3.17
CA ILE A 62 17.84 2.99 3.59
C ILE A 62 17.08 2.87 4.90
N THR A 63 17.46 3.67 5.89
CA THR A 63 16.69 3.69 7.15
C THR A 63 15.42 4.52 6.96
N ASN A 64 15.56 5.80 6.62
CA ASN A 64 14.42 6.70 6.41
C ASN A 64 14.47 7.33 5.03
N LEU A 65 13.44 7.11 4.22
CA LEU A 65 13.17 7.84 3.00
C LEU A 65 11.94 8.70 3.20
N THR A 66 12.11 10.02 3.20
CA THR A 66 11.02 10.98 3.32
C THR A 66 10.91 11.78 2.03
N ASN A 67 9.84 11.55 1.28
CA ASN A 67 9.44 12.43 0.19
C ASN A 67 8.53 13.52 0.78
N LYS A 68 9.12 14.67 1.10
CA LYS A 68 8.46 15.81 1.74
C LYS A 68 7.49 16.49 0.77
N SER A 69 6.67 17.41 1.26
CA SER A 69 5.52 17.99 0.52
C SER A 69 5.79 18.56 -0.89
N SER A 70 7.02 18.96 -1.25
CA SER A 70 7.36 19.39 -2.62
C SER A 70 8.24 18.40 -3.37
N GLY A 71 8.56 17.29 -2.73
CA GLY A 71 9.41 16.23 -3.21
C GLY A 71 8.76 15.46 -4.37
N GLN A 72 9.56 15.23 -5.40
CA GLN A 72 9.16 14.47 -6.58
C GLN A 72 10.18 13.37 -6.86
N PHE A 73 9.70 12.15 -7.04
CA PHE A 73 10.45 11.04 -7.63
C PHE A 73 9.82 10.65 -8.96
N LYS A 74 10.62 10.59 -10.02
CA LYS A 74 10.18 10.02 -11.29
C LYS A 74 9.89 8.51 -11.20
N GLY A 75 10.53 7.82 -10.29
CA GLY A 75 10.30 6.41 -10.01
C GLY A 75 11.17 5.98 -8.85
N LEU A 76 10.72 4.96 -8.12
CA LEU A 76 11.46 4.38 -7.03
C LEU A 76 11.44 2.86 -7.16
N THR A 77 12.61 2.27 -7.32
CA THR A 77 12.80 0.83 -7.27
C THR A 77 13.60 0.47 -6.03
N ASN A 78 12.97 -0.24 -5.09
CA ASN A 78 13.63 -0.85 -3.96
C ASN A 78 14.01 -2.30 -4.29
N SER A 79 15.30 -2.60 -4.34
CA SER A 79 15.88 -3.92 -4.61
C SER A 79 16.66 -4.48 -3.43
N ASP A 80 16.56 -3.87 -2.26
CA ASP A 80 17.04 -4.40 -0.99
C ASP A 80 16.13 -3.89 0.15
N THR A 81 16.58 -2.98 1.02
CA THR A 81 15.82 -2.64 2.23
C THR A 81 15.54 -1.15 2.34
N ILE A 82 14.28 -0.78 2.57
CA ILE A 82 13.87 0.52 3.10
C ILE A 82 13.09 0.28 4.39
N THR A 83 13.58 0.81 5.51
CA THR A 83 12.88 0.61 6.79
C THR A 83 11.62 1.46 6.86
N SER A 84 11.71 2.76 6.56
CA SER A 84 10.58 3.68 6.52
C SER A 84 10.57 4.47 5.23
N LEU A 85 9.46 4.39 4.49
CA LEU A 85 9.16 5.26 3.37
C LEU A 85 7.92 6.10 3.66
N ASP A 86 8.11 7.41 3.75
CA ASP A 86 7.04 8.38 4.00
C ASP A 86 6.89 9.29 2.77
N ASN A 87 5.80 9.09 2.02
CA ASN A 87 5.39 9.96 0.94
C ASN A 87 4.35 10.96 1.47
N GLN A 88 4.80 12.15 1.86
CA GLN A 88 3.97 13.12 2.56
C GLN A 88 2.93 13.78 1.63
N ALA A 89 1.95 14.46 2.24
CA ALA A 89 0.95 15.22 1.51
C ALA A 89 1.59 16.17 0.47
N ASN A 90 1.01 16.21 -0.74
CA ASN A 90 1.50 16.94 -1.93
C ASN A 90 2.81 16.43 -2.55
N ALA A 91 3.52 15.49 -1.92
CA ALA A 91 4.67 14.85 -2.52
C ALA A 91 4.22 13.88 -3.61
N THR A 92 5.05 13.68 -4.64
CA THR A 92 4.75 12.75 -5.74
C THR A 92 5.82 11.70 -5.93
N ILE A 93 5.38 10.48 -6.16
CA ILE A 93 6.18 9.39 -6.71
C ILE A 93 5.42 8.92 -7.95
N ASP A 94 6.06 8.83 -9.11
CA ASP A 94 5.34 8.35 -10.31
C ASP A 94 5.00 6.87 -10.13
N THR A 95 5.99 6.03 -9.90
CA THR A 95 5.85 4.57 -9.73
C THR A 95 6.71 4.10 -8.56
N LEU A 96 6.18 3.23 -7.70
CA LEU A 96 6.93 2.56 -6.66
C LEU A 96 6.96 1.04 -6.91
N THR A 97 8.15 0.51 -7.13
CA THR A 97 8.40 -0.93 -7.26
C THR A 97 9.21 -1.41 -6.06
N ASN A 98 8.67 -2.34 -5.29
CA ASN A 98 9.39 -3.04 -4.26
C ASN A 98 9.70 -4.47 -4.72
N ASN A 99 10.97 -4.81 -4.88
CA ASN A 99 11.42 -6.16 -5.21
C ASN A 99 11.85 -6.96 -3.96
N GLN A 100 12.07 -6.27 -2.83
CA GLN A 100 12.62 -6.84 -1.60
C GLN A 100 11.84 -6.31 -0.38
N THR A 101 12.46 -5.63 0.60
CA THR A 101 11.78 -5.28 1.85
C THR A 101 11.51 -3.79 1.97
N ILE A 102 10.24 -3.44 2.19
CA ILE A 102 9.85 -2.17 2.81
C ILE A 102 9.16 -2.50 4.14
N THR A 103 9.70 -2.05 5.28
CA THR A 103 9.03 -2.35 6.56
C THR A 103 7.78 -1.48 6.72
N THR A 104 7.92 -0.16 6.63
CA THR A 104 6.77 0.76 6.71
C THR A 104 6.71 1.64 5.47
N LEU A 105 5.54 1.68 4.84
CA LEU A 105 5.20 2.56 3.74
C LEU A 105 3.97 3.38 4.11
N THR A 106 4.16 4.67 4.33
CA THR A 106 3.07 5.62 4.55
C THR A 106 2.90 6.49 3.31
N ASN A 107 1.72 6.44 2.71
CA ASN A 107 1.35 7.27 1.58
C ASN A 107 0.26 8.27 1.98
N SER A 108 0.66 9.53 2.13
CA SER A 108 -0.24 10.70 2.24
C SER A 108 -0.19 11.60 1.01
N GLY A 109 0.81 11.41 0.13
CA GLY A 109 0.95 12.07 -1.16
C GLY A 109 0.37 11.27 -2.31
N THR A 110 0.82 11.56 -3.52
CA THR A 110 0.38 10.87 -4.74
C THR A 110 1.40 9.83 -5.17
N ILE A 111 0.94 8.60 -5.42
CA ILE A 111 1.70 7.59 -6.18
C ILE A 111 0.94 7.32 -7.48
N THR A 112 1.38 7.95 -8.57
CA THR A 112 0.56 8.15 -9.79
C THR A 112 0.22 6.84 -10.51
N ASN A 113 1.21 5.98 -10.73
CA ASN A 113 1.07 4.68 -11.39
C ASN A 113 1.05 3.52 -10.38
N GLY A 114 0.89 3.85 -9.10
CA GLY A 114 0.67 2.88 -8.03
C GLY A 114 1.93 2.19 -7.53
N ILE A 115 1.69 1.13 -6.75
CA ILE A 115 2.71 0.33 -6.07
C ILE A 115 2.72 -1.08 -6.67
N THR A 116 3.90 -1.57 -7.00
CA THR A 116 4.12 -2.98 -7.36
C THR A 116 5.00 -3.65 -6.31
N ASN A 117 4.45 -4.56 -5.52
CA ASN A 117 5.21 -5.45 -4.64
C ASN A 117 5.60 -6.71 -5.42
N SER A 118 6.76 -6.65 -6.07
CA SER A 118 7.16 -7.46 -7.20
C SER A 118 7.93 -8.73 -6.82
N GLY A 119 7.25 -9.87 -6.93
CA GLY A 119 7.83 -11.20 -6.77
C GLY A 119 7.73 -11.75 -5.36
N GLN A 120 8.02 -13.06 -5.22
CA GLN A 120 7.78 -13.81 -3.99
C GLN A 120 8.60 -13.34 -2.78
N ASN A 121 9.77 -12.74 -3.02
CA ASN A 121 10.64 -12.21 -1.95
C ASN A 121 10.26 -10.78 -1.55
N ALA A 122 9.39 -10.12 -2.31
CA ALA A 122 9.00 -8.76 -2.03
C ALA A 122 8.03 -8.73 -0.84
N THR A 123 8.42 -8.02 0.21
CA THR A 123 7.65 -7.86 1.43
C THR A 123 7.40 -6.38 1.71
N ILE A 124 6.14 -6.02 1.93
CA ILE A 124 5.78 -4.78 2.61
C ILE A 124 5.13 -5.15 3.94
N THR A 125 5.80 -4.86 5.07
CA THR A 125 5.22 -5.24 6.37
C THR A 125 3.98 -4.41 6.68
N THR A 126 4.05 -3.09 6.48
CA THR A 126 2.89 -2.20 6.67
C THR A 126 2.82 -1.18 5.55
N LEU A 127 1.71 -1.20 4.82
CA LEU A 127 1.31 -0.17 3.87
C LEU A 127 0.11 0.59 4.45
N THR A 128 0.27 1.89 4.69
CA THR A 128 -0.81 2.78 5.09
C THR A 128 -1.06 3.83 4.01
N ASN A 129 -2.24 3.81 3.41
CA ASN A 129 -2.74 4.85 2.52
C ASN A 129 -3.69 5.76 3.32
N THR A 130 -3.42 7.06 3.36
CA THR A 130 -4.17 7.99 4.22
C THR A 130 -4.39 9.34 3.55
N ASN A 131 -5.61 9.88 3.60
CA ASN A 131 -5.97 11.20 3.05
C ASN A 131 -5.55 11.44 1.58
N THR A 132 -5.43 10.37 0.78
CA THR A 132 -4.97 10.44 -0.61
C THR A 132 -5.52 9.29 -1.44
N THR A 133 -5.30 9.36 -2.75
CA THR A 133 -5.62 8.30 -3.70
C THR A 133 -4.36 7.56 -4.13
N LEU A 134 -4.36 6.25 -3.94
CA LEU A 134 -3.44 5.32 -4.56
C LEU A 134 -4.12 4.71 -5.80
N SER A 135 -3.55 4.94 -6.98
CA SER A 135 -4.17 4.51 -8.24
C SER A 135 -4.18 2.99 -8.42
N SER A 136 -3.17 2.29 -7.93
CA SER A 136 -3.14 0.83 -7.95
C SER A 136 -2.19 0.27 -6.89
N LEU A 137 -2.51 -0.94 -6.45
CA LEU A 137 -1.64 -1.78 -5.66
C LEU A 137 -1.62 -3.17 -6.29
N THR A 138 -0.51 -3.55 -6.90
CA THR A 138 -0.29 -4.89 -7.43
C THR A 138 0.63 -5.65 -6.49
N ASN A 139 0.12 -6.70 -5.86
CA ASN A 139 0.89 -7.56 -4.97
C ASN A 139 1.19 -8.89 -5.65
N SER A 140 2.47 -9.22 -5.76
CA SER A 140 3.01 -10.50 -6.22
C SER A 140 3.91 -11.17 -5.17
N GLY A 141 3.98 -10.60 -3.96
CA GLY A 141 4.76 -11.06 -2.83
C GLY A 141 3.90 -11.08 -1.57
N THR A 142 4.44 -10.58 -0.46
CA THR A 142 3.73 -10.52 0.84
C THR A 142 3.46 -9.08 1.27
N ILE A 143 2.22 -8.81 1.70
CA ILE A 143 1.87 -7.61 2.46
C ILE A 143 1.26 -8.07 3.79
N THR A 144 1.95 -7.83 4.90
CA THR A 144 1.44 -8.25 6.22
C THR A 144 0.26 -7.38 6.65
N THR A 145 0.35 -6.07 6.51
CA THR A 145 -0.75 -5.15 6.88
C THR A 145 -0.94 -4.09 5.82
N LEU A 146 -2.17 -4.02 5.29
CA LEU A 146 -2.64 -3.01 4.37
C LEU A 146 -3.76 -2.22 5.02
N ASN A 147 -3.50 -0.94 5.32
CA ASN A 147 -4.47 -0.02 5.88
C ASN A 147 -4.85 1.02 4.82
N ASN A 148 -6.12 1.05 4.44
CA ASN A 148 -6.70 2.17 3.71
C ASN A 148 -7.55 3.00 4.68
N ASN A 149 -6.98 4.10 5.17
CA ASN A 149 -7.59 4.90 6.24
C ASN A 149 -8.79 5.72 5.75
N ASN A 150 -9.50 6.35 6.70
CA ASN A 150 -10.57 7.29 6.41
C ASN A 150 -10.09 8.35 5.40
N ASN A 151 -10.99 8.77 4.50
CA ASN A 151 -10.72 9.74 3.44
C ASN A 151 -9.64 9.33 2.43
N ALA A 152 -9.13 8.10 2.52
CA ALA A 152 -8.20 7.55 1.55
C ALA A 152 -8.94 6.69 0.52
N THR A 153 -8.41 6.63 -0.69
CA THR A 153 -8.92 5.77 -1.77
C THR A 153 -7.78 4.89 -2.29
N ILE A 154 -8.04 3.59 -2.43
CA ILE A 154 -7.24 2.73 -3.31
C ILE A 154 -8.13 2.35 -4.47
N THR A 155 -7.76 2.73 -5.69
CA THR A 155 -8.63 2.46 -6.84
C THR A 155 -8.67 0.97 -7.14
N THR A 156 -7.52 0.32 -7.30
CA THR A 156 -7.45 -1.12 -7.60
C THR A 156 -6.46 -1.80 -6.69
N ILE A 157 -6.87 -2.89 -6.06
CA ILE A 157 -5.97 -3.86 -5.44
C ILE A 157 -6.01 -5.13 -6.27
N THR A 158 -4.85 -5.59 -6.73
CA THR A 158 -4.68 -6.90 -7.37
C THR A 158 -3.73 -7.73 -6.52
N ASN A 159 -4.26 -8.78 -5.89
CA ASN A 159 -3.47 -9.79 -5.22
C ASN A 159 -3.28 -10.96 -6.20
N ASN A 160 -2.10 -11.01 -6.83
CA ASN A 160 -1.78 -11.98 -7.87
C ASN A 160 -1.70 -13.41 -7.31
N ALA A 161 -1.59 -14.38 -8.22
CA ALA A 161 -1.34 -15.77 -7.86
C ALA A 161 -0.12 -15.92 -6.95
N ASN A 162 -0.29 -16.72 -5.89
CA ASN A 162 0.70 -16.99 -4.83
C ASN A 162 1.13 -15.77 -4.01
N ALA A 163 0.49 -14.62 -4.20
CA ALA A 163 0.69 -13.46 -3.35
C ALA A 163 -0.14 -13.58 -2.07
N GLN A 164 0.32 -12.95 -1.00
CA GLN A 164 -0.33 -12.95 0.30
C GLN A 164 -0.58 -11.52 0.78
N ILE A 165 -1.80 -11.29 1.26
CA ILE A 165 -2.12 -10.17 2.15
C ILE A 165 -2.61 -10.77 3.47
N GLU A 166 -1.90 -10.56 4.58
CA GLU A 166 -2.39 -11.11 5.86
C GLU A 166 -3.59 -10.32 6.37
N THR A 167 -3.45 -9.00 6.54
CA THR A 167 -4.56 -8.15 6.98
C THR A 167 -4.78 -6.99 6.03
N LEU A 168 -5.98 -6.89 5.49
CA LEU A 168 -6.50 -5.71 4.79
C LEU A 168 -7.56 -5.03 5.66
N THR A 169 -7.28 -3.82 6.14
CA THR A 169 -8.27 -2.97 6.81
C THR A 169 -8.64 -1.80 5.91
N ASN A 170 -9.92 -1.70 5.56
CA ASN A 170 -10.46 -0.61 4.75
C ASN A 170 -11.41 0.24 5.60
N ASN A 171 -10.99 1.44 5.96
CA ASN A 171 -11.86 2.47 6.54
C ASN A 171 -12.19 3.59 5.53
N GLY A 172 -11.53 3.60 4.37
CA GLY A 172 -11.76 4.54 3.26
C GLY A 172 -12.58 3.92 2.12
N THR A 173 -12.18 4.22 0.90
CA THR A 173 -12.77 3.63 -0.32
C THR A 173 -11.78 2.69 -1.00
N ILE A 174 -12.23 1.49 -1.36
CA ILE A 174 -11.57 0.64 -2.35
C ILE A 174 -12.49 0.57 -3.57
N SER A 175 -12.02 0.95 -4.76
CA SER A 175 -12.90 0.88 -5.93
C SER A 175 -13.05 -0.57 -6.39
N SER A 176 -11.95 -1.31 -6.57
CA SER A 176 -11.98 -2.74 -6.90
C SER A 176 -10.90 -3.53 -6.15
N LEU A 177 -11.21 -4.80 -5.92
CA LEU A 177 -10.30 -5.77 -5.32
C LEU A 177 -10.38 -7.07 -6.13
N ASP A 178 -9.23 -7.56 -6.57
CA ASP A 178 -9.12 -8.83 -7.28
C ASP A 178 -8.13 -9.74 -6.56
N ASN A 179 -8.63 -10.79 -5.93
CA ASN A 179 -7.82 -11.86 -5.35
C ASN A 179 -7.78 -13.02 -6.34
N GLN A 180 -6.70 -13.11 -7.10
CA GLN A 180 -6.58 -14.07 -8.20
C GLN A 180 -6.43 -15.51 -7.71
N THR A 181 -6.56 -16.47 -8.63
CA THR A 181 -6.33 -17.90 -8.38
C THR A 181 -5.01 -18.12 -7.66
N SER A 182 -5.03 -18.88 -6.56
CA SER A 182 -3.88 -19.13 -5.67
C SER A 182 -3.34 -17.90 -4.93
N GLY A 183 -3.93 -16.72 -5.09
CA GLY A 183 -3.73 -15.60 -4.18
C GLY A 183 -4.39 -15.90 -2.83
N SER A 184 -3.83 -15.35 -1.75
CA SER A 184 -4.38 -15.50 -0.41
C SER A 184 -4.56 -14.15 0.26
N ILE A 185 -5.71 -13.97 0.89
CA ILE A 185 -5.95 -12.88 1.83
C ILE A 185 -6.44 -13.50 3.14
N GLU A 186 -5.70 -13.35 4.23
CA GLU A 186 -6.12 -14.00 5.48
C GLU A 186 -7.33 -13.27 6.07
N THR A 187 -7.23 -11.97 6.35
CA THR A 187 -8.32 -11.19 6.93
C THR A 187 -8.62 -9.92 6.15
N ILE A 188 -9.89 -9.70 5.85
CA ILE A 188 -10.41 -8.42 5.36
C ILE A 188 -11.33 -7.82 6.42
N ASN A 189 -11.02 -6.61 6.87
CA ASN A 189 -11.87 -5.78 7.74
C ASN A 189 -12.34 -4.55 6.95
N ASN A 190 -13.53 -4.64 6.36
CA ASN A 190 -14.14 -3.53 5.64
C ASN A 190 -15.03 -2.72 6.58
N HIS A 191 -14.63 -1.51 6.95
CA HIS A 191 -15.42 -0.53 7.68
C HIS A 191 -15.85 0.67 6.81
N GLY A 192 -15.23 0.83 5.64
CA GLY A 192 -15.56 1.84 4.64
C GLY A 192 -16.35 1.25 3.48
N SER A 193 -16.00 1.63 2.25
CA SER A 193 -16.73 1.22 1.05
C SER A 193 -15.87 0.44 0.07
N ILE A 194 -16.46 -0.61 -0.53
CA ILE A 194 -15.93 -1.33 -1.69
C ILE A 194 -16.92 -1.14 -2.85
N ASN A 195 -16.54 -0.30 -3.83
CA ASN A 195 -17.49 0.36 -4.73
C ASN A 195 -17.77 -0.35 -6.07
N ALA A 196 -16.95 -1.33 -6.46
CA ALA A 196 -17.10 -2.12 -7.68
C ALA A 196 -16.94 -3.62 -7.40
N ASP A 197 -16.67 -4.40 -8.45
CA ASP A 197 -16.56 -5.85 -8.36
C ASP A 197 -15.40 -6.23 -7.44
N PHE A 198 -15.73 -6.92 -6.35
CA PHE A 198 -14.78 -7.71 -5.60
C PHE A 198 -14.82 -9.14 -6.13
N THR A 199 -13.70 -9.59 -6.70
CA THR A 199 -13.53 -10.94 -7.22
C THR A 199 -12.60 -11.74 -6.33
N ASN A 200 -13.10 -12.89 -5.83
CA ASN A 200 -12.27 -13.87 -5.14
C ASN A 200 -12.17 -15.16 -5.98
N ALA A 201 -11.06 -15.32 -6.70
CA ALA A 201 -10.64 -16.57 -7.32
C ALA A 201 -9.60 -17.33 -6.48
N GLY A 202 -8.97 -16.66 -5.51
CA GLY A 202 -8.00 -17.21 -4.58
C GLY A 202 -8.62 -17.81 -3.31
N SER A 203 -8.00 -17.56 -2.16
CA SER A 203 -8.53 -17.92 -0.84
C SER A 203 -8.68 -16.69 0.03
N ILE A 204 -9.76 -16.66 0.79
CA ILE A 204 -9.95 -15.71 1.90
C ILE A 204 -10.27 -16.50 3.16
N THR A 205 -9.55 -16.25 4.24
CA THR A 205 -9.87 -16.92 5.52
C THR A 205 -11.07 -16.22 6.16
N THR A 206 -10.94 -14.94 6.48
CA THR A 206 -11.98 -14.16 7.17
C THR A 206 -12.33 -12.90 6.38
N PHE A 207 -13.61 -12.73 6.07
CA PHE A 207 -14.15 -11.50 5.52
C PHE A 207 -15.13 -10.86 6.52
N ASN A 208 -14.81 -9.66 6.98
CA ASN A 208 -15.64 -8.85 7.86
C ASN A 208 -16.14 -7.61 7.10
N ASN A 209 -17.45 -7.52 6.86
CA ASN A 209 -18.12 -6.32 6.36
C ASN A 209 -18.83 -5.60 7.50
N GLY A 210 -18.40 -4.37 7.80
CA GLY A 210 -18.80 -3.61 8.98
C GLY A 210 -17.95 -3.93 10.20
N SER A 211 -18.06 -3.10 11.24
CA SER A 211 -17.48 -3.43 12.53
C SER A 211 -18.42 -4.35 13.30
N ALA A 212 -17.87 -5.40 13.92
CA ALA A 212 -18.56 -6.13 14.95
C ALA A 212 -18.93 -5.15 16.07
N THR A 213 -20.22 -4.84 16.25
CA THR A 213 -20.67 -4.42 17.56
C THR A 213 -20.44 -5.61 18.47
N THR A 214 -19.67 -5.41 19.52
CA THR A 214 -19.32 -6.46 20.49
C THR A 214 -20.57 -7.23 20.92
N GLY A 215 -20.58 -8.54 20.65
CA GLY A 215 -21.51 -9.48 21.29
C GLY A 215 -22.43 -10.24 20.32
N THR A 216 -22.09 -11.52 20.13
CA THR A 216 -22.96 -12.59 19.60
C THR A 216 -23.12 -12.64 18.09
N GLN A 217 -22.68 -13.77 17.51
CA GLN A 217 -23.00 -14.20 16.15
C GLN A 217 -24.50 -14.02 15.90
N ILE A 218 -24.88 -13.22 14.91
CA ILE A 218 -26.28 -13.05 14.51
C ILE A 218 -26.71 -14.34 13.81
N THR A 219 -27.24 -15.28 14.60
CA THR A 219 -28.27 -16.20 14.11
C THR A 219 -29.58 -15.39 14.09
N ALA A 220 -30.40 -15.61 13.06
CA ALA A 220 -31.53 -14.76 12.67
C ALA A 220 -32.41 -14.17 13.80
N ALA A 221 -32.91 -12.95 13.52
CA ALA A 221 -34.07 -12.23 14.11
C ALA A 221 -33.82 -11.18 15.22
N THR A 222 -34.12 -9.92 14.84
CA THR A 222 -34.69 -8.80 15.64
C THR A 222 -33.80 -7.85 16.47
N ALA A 223 -34.06 -6.55 16.22
CA ALA A 223 -33.92 -5.36 17.10
C ALA A 223 -32.57 -4.58 17.17
N ALA A 224 -32.61 -3.42 16.49
CA ALA A 224 -32.05 -2.10 16.79
C ALA A 224 -30.90 -1.95 17.83
N ALA A 225 -29.74 -1.51 17.34
CA ALA A 225 -28.81 -0.65 18.07
C ALA A 225 -28.04 0.26 17.10
N THR A 226 -28.07 1.56 17.39
CA THR A 226 -27.66 2.68 16.54
C THR A 226 -26.16 2.96 16.63
N ALA A 227 -25.57 3.31 15.47
CA ALA A 227 -24.22 3.84 15.20
C ALA A 227 -23.08 2.82 14.95
N ALA A 228 -23.20 2.07 13.84
CA ALA A 228 -22.05 1.53 13.10
C ALA A 228 -21.82 2.42 11.86
N THR A 229 -20.58 2.73 11.48
CA THR A 229 -20.30 3.29 10.15
C THR A 229 -20.76 2.29 9.11
N ASN A 230 -21.67 2.72 8.23
CA ASN A 230 -22.33 1.87 7.22
C ASN A 230 -21.29 1.35 6.22
N ALA A 231 -20.61 0.25 6.53
CA ALA A 231 -19.73 -0.38 5.57
C ALA A 231 -20.57 -0.86 4.38
N THR A 232 -20.13 -0.52 3.18
CA THR A 232 -20.85 -0.88 1.97
C THR A 232 -19.98 -1.75 1.09
N MET A 233 -20.60 -2.78 0.53
CA MET A 233 -20.05 -3.61 -0.52
C MET A 233 -21.07 -3.68 -1.64
N LYS A 234 -20.65 -3.31 -2.85
CA LYS A 234 -21.53 -3.39 -4.01
C LYS A 234 -21.71 -4.85 -4.46
N ASN A 235 -20.66 -5.44 -5.03
CA ASN A 235 -20.70 -6.80 -5.57
C ASN A 235 -19.58 -7.65 -4.96
N LEU A 236 -19.92 -8.81 -4.39
CA LEU A 236 -18.97 -9.88 -4.10
C LEU A 236 -19.24 -11.09 -4.99
N THR A 237 -18.24 -11.44 -5.80
CA THR A 237 -18.22 -12.68 -6.58
C THR A 237 -17.18 -13.62 -5.98
N ASN A 238 -17.66 -14.68 -5.30
CA ASN A 238 -16.81 -15.74 -4.78
C ASN A 238 -16.76 -16.93 -5.74
N ASN A 239 -15.62 -17.09 -6.42
CA ASN A 239 -15.35 -18.20 -7.35
C ASN A 239 -14.49 -19.30 -6.70
N SER A 240 -14.21 -19.19 -5.40
CA SER A 240 -13.33 -20.08 -4.66
C SER A 240 -13.78 -20.22 -3.19
N THR A 241 -12.87 -20.04 -2.23
CA THR A 241 -13.18 -20.26 -0.80
C THR A 241 -13.12 -18.94 -0.05
N ILE A 242 -14.18 -18.67 0.72
CA ILE A 242 -14.18 -17.80 1.89
C ILE A 242 -14.45 -18.72 3.07
N THR A 243 -13.61 -18.74 4.11
CA THR A 243 -13.83 -19.65 5.26
C THR A 243 -14.85 -19.09 6.25
N THR A 244 -14.88 -17.77 6.41
CA THR A 244 -15.82 -17.09 7.28
C THR A 244 -16.22 -15.77 6.65
N LEU A 245 -17.53 -15.60 6.39
CA LEU A 245 -18.11 -14.36 5.90
C LEU A 245 -19.03 -13.75 6.96
N ASN A 246 -18.60 -12.64 7.55
CA ASN A 246 -19.37 -11.86 8.52
C ASN A 246 -19.88 -10.59 7.85
N ASN A 247 -21.19 -10.46 7.68
CA ASN A 247 -21.83 -9.19 7.35
C ASN A 247 -22.54 -8.65 8.60
N TYR A 248 -21.90 -7.69 9.27
CA TYR A 248 -22.38 -7.18 10.56
C TYR A 248 -23.59 -6.25 10.39
N ALA A 249 -24.32 -6.03 11.48
CA ALA A 249 -25.51 -5.17 11.49
C ALA A 249 -25.20 -3.77 10.93
N ASN A 250 -26.09 -3.25 10.08
CA ASN A 250 -25.97 -1.98 9.37
C ASN A 250 -24.88 -1.92 8.26
N ALA A 251 -24.18 -3.01 7.96
CA ALA A 251 -23.41 -3.14 6.73
C ALA A 251 -24.32 -3.59 5.57
N THR A 252 -24.10 -3.04 4.39
CA THR A 252 -24.81 -3.47 3.18
C THR A 252 -23.89 -4.27 2.26
N MET A 253 -24.44 -5.34 1.70
CA MET A 253 -23.88 -6.09 0.58
C MET A 253 -24.97 -6.18 -0.48
N ASP A 254 -24.84 -5.44 -1.58
CA ASP A 254 -25.94 -5.34 -2.55
C ASP A 254 -26.14 -6.65 -3.31
N MET A 255 -25.03 -7.32 -3.68
CA MET A 255 -25.06 -8.62 -4.36
C MET A 255 -23.95 -9.56 -3.89
N LEU A 256 -24.34 -10.81 -3.59
CA LEU A 256 -23.44 -11.94 -3.39
C LEU A 256 -23.68 -13.00 -4.46
N THR A 257 -22.68 -13.22 -5.32
CA THR A 257 -22.63 -14.36 -6.24
C THR A 257 -21.62 -15.37 -5.73
N ASN A 258 -22.09 -16.50 -5.21
CA ASN A 258 -21.23 -17.58 -4.71
C ASN A 258 -21.29 -18.79 -5.65
N ALA A 259 -20.16 -19.10 -6.30
CA ALA A 259 -20.02 -20.26 -7.17
C ALA A 259 -19.39 -21.47 -6.46
N LYS A 260 -18.81 -21.29 -5.26
CA LYS A 260 -18.12 -22.35 -4.49
C LYS A 260 -18.40 -22.22 -2.98
N THR A 261 -17.38 -22.24 -2.12
CA THR A 261 -17.53 -22.42 -0.67
C THR A 261 -17.53 -21.08 0.07
N ILE A 262 -18.50 -20.93 0.98
CA ILE A 262 -18.56 -19.94 2.06
C ILE A 262 -18.86 -20.69 3.35
#